data_AF-A0A542KG30-F1
#
_entry.id   AF-A0A542KG30-F1
#
_cell.length_a   1.000
_cell.length_b   1.000
_cell.length_c   1.000
_cell.angle_alpha   90.00
_cell.angle_beta   90.00
_cell.angle_gamma   90.00
#
_symmetry.space_group_name_H-M   'P 1'
#
loop_
_entity.id
_entity.type
_entity.pdbx_description
1 polymer ?
#
loop_
_entity_poly.entity_id
_entity_poly.type
_entity_poly.pdbx_seq_one_letter_code
_entity_poly.pdbx_strand_id
1 'polypeptide(L)'
;MENLLAERACERLILDFVHRLDLGEPATVAELFTEDGVCQWPEGQRRIEGRDALRTYFGARPADRLSRRVMSNVRVTVTGPDTATATSYFTTYRLDGHPGGILPAGPPYQVGHYEDAFRRAADGTWLLAARTLVLPFGGGPQRVHTDAAPYVRFSDGTEPPLSQGVRTGPFLFTSGQGPLHPGTHEMPAAFAEQARLVLANVAAVAGDRRSIVRCTCYLADRAHFAEFNAVYREFFTGCDPLPARTTVVARLVREGVLVEVDAVAVVG
;
A
#
# COMPACT_ATOMS: atom_id res chain seq x y z
N MET A 1 -23.62 36.42 6.86
CA MET A 1 -23.58 36.29 5.38
C MET A 1 -22.14 36.20 4.89
N GLU A 2 -21.24 37.10 5.32
CA GLU A 2 -19.83 37.11 4.90
C GLU A 2 -19.08 35.80 5.18
N ASN A 3 -19.19 35.24 6.39
CA ASN A 3 -18.56 33.94 6.71
C ASN A 3 -19.04 32.82 5.78
N LEU A 4 -20.34 32.76 5.47
CA LEU A 4 -20.90 31.75 4.57
C LEU A 4 -20.35 31.90 3.14
N LEU A 5 -20.17 33.15 2.67
CA LEU A 5 -19.56 33.42 1.37
C LEU A 5 -18.07 33.03 1.35
N ALA A 6 -17.33 33.31 2.42
CA ALA A 6 -15.94 32.90 2.58
C ALA A 6 -15.78 31.37 2.60
N GLU A 7 -16.64 30.67 3.36
CA GLU A 7 -16.67 29.21 3.40
C GLU A 7 -16.89 28.62 2.02
N ARG A 8 -17.89 29.12 1.28
CA ARG A 8 -18.21 28.66 -0.07
C ARG A 8 -17.10 28.97 -1.08
N ALA A 9 -16.43 30.12 -0.95
CA ALA A 9 -15.28 30.44 -1.78
C ALA A 9 -14.12 29.45 -1.55
N CYS A 10 -13.81 29.15 -0.28
CA CYS A 10 -12.75 28.19 0.06
C CYS A 10 -13.10 26.76 -0.38
N GLU A 11 -14.34 26.31 -0.14
CA GLU A 11 -14.82 25.01 -0.61
C GLU A 11 -14.71 24.89 -2.14
N ARG A 12 -15.05 25.95 -2.87
CA ARG A 12 -14.92 25.96 -4.33
C ARG A 12 -13.47 25.80 -4.78
N LEU A 13 -12.49 26.41 -4.11
CA LEU A 13 -11.06 26.20 -4.42
C LEU A 13 -10.65 24.73 -4.24
N ILE A 14 -11.16 24.06 -3.21
CA ILE A 14 -10.89 22.63 -2.97
C ILE A 14 -11.41 21.79 -4.13
N LEU A 15 -12.65 22.05 -4.56
CA LEU A 15 -13.32 21.33 -5.65
C LEU A 15 -12.69 21.64 -7.02
N ASP A 16 -12.38 22.92 -7.29
CA ASP A 16 -11.74 23.36 -8.53
C ASP A 16 -10.34 22.75 -8.67
N PHE A 17 -9.59 22.61 -7.57
CA PHE A 17 -8.30 21.95 -7.59
C PHE A 17 -8.41 20.51 -8.09
N VAL A 18 -9.33 19.72 -7.53
CA VAL A 18 -9.47 18.31 -7.94
C VAL A 18 -10.09 18.19 -9.32
N HIS A 19 -11.01 19.09 -9.69
CA HIS A 19 -11.59 19.16 -11.02
C HIS A 19 -10.52 19.39 -12.08
N ARG A 20 -9.63 20.38 -11.89
CA ARG A 20 -8.50 20.65 -12.79
C ARG A 20 -7.52 19.47 -12.89
N LEU A 21 -7.33 18.69 -11.82
CA LEU A 21 -6.47 17.49 -11.86
C LEU A 21 -7.09 16.30 -12.61
N ASP A 22 -8.41 16.19 -12.61
CA ASP A 22 -9.15 15.03 -13.14
C ASP A 22 -9.72 15.25 -14.54
N LEU A 23 -10.16 16.48 -14.83
CA LEU A 23 -10.92 16.85 -16.02
C LEU A 23 -10.39 18.08 -16.74
N GLY A 24 -9.50 18.86 -16.13
CA GLY A 24 -8.93 20.07 -16.71
C GLY A 24 -7.44 19.95 -16.98
N GLU A 25 -6.78 21.10 -17.06
CA GLU A 25 -5.33 21.20 -17.27
C GLU A 25 -4.60 21.20 -15.92
N PRO A 26 -3.86 20.14 -15.56
CA PRO A 26 -3.33 20.03 -14.21
C PRO A 26 -2.36 21.15 -13.81
N ALA A 27 -1.60 21.70 -14.75
CA ALA A 27 -0.70 22.83 -14.49
C ALA A 27 -1.44 24.06 -13.94
N THR A 28 -2.70 24.26 -14.33
CA THR A 28 -3.51 25.43 -13.94
C THR A 28 -3.92 25.40 -12.47
N VAL A 29 -3.78 24.28 -11.73
CA VAL A 29 -4.07 24.27 -10.28
C VAL A 29 -3.21 25.27 -9.52
N ALA A 30 -2.03 25.63 -10.04
CA ALA A 30 -1.16 26.63 -9.46
C ALA A 30 -1.85 28.00 -9.31
N GLU A 31 -2.78 28.36 -10.20
CA GLU A 31 -3.53 29.62 -10.15
C GLU A 31 -4.48 29.71 -8.95
N LEU A 32 -4.83 28.57 -8.34
CA LEU A 32 -5.67 28.52 -7.14
C LEU A 32 -4.89 28.86 -5.86
N PHE A 33 -3.56 28.94 -5.93
CA PHE A 33 -2.69 29.22 -4.80
C PHE A 33 -2.30 30.69 -4.74
N THR A 34 -1.92 31.16 -3.55
CA THR A 34 -1.15 32.39 -3.40
C THR A 34 0.20 32.28 -4.11
N GLU A 35 0.88 33.40 -4.34
CA GLU A 35 2.18 33.40 -5.03
C GLU A 35 3.24 32.59 -4.25
N ASP A 36 3.21 32.69 -2.93
CA ASP A 36 4.00 31.94 -1.93
C ASP A 36 3.37 30.58 -1.56
N GLY A 37 2.38 30.10 -2.32
CA GLY A 37 1.60 28.93 -1.94
C GLY A 37 2.42 27.65 -1.85
N VAL A 38 2.04 26.77 -0.91
CA VAL A 38 2.77 25.51 -0.64
C VAL A 38 1.87 24.30 -0.84
N CYS A 39 2.40 23.25 -1.46
CA CYS A 39 1.81 21.92 -1.42
C CYS A 39 2.80 20.90 -0.87
N GLN A 40 2.37 20.08 0.08
CA GLN A 40 3.25 19.13 0.77
C GLN A 40 2.60 17.76 0.96
N TRP A 41 3.45 16.74 0.96
CA TRP A 41 3.14 15.34 1.19
C TRP A 41 4.10 14.86 2.29
N PRO A 42 3.67 14.85 3.56
CA PRO A 42 4.51 14.39 4.67
C PRO A 42 5.01 12.96 4.42
N GLU A 43 4.12 12.10 3.90
CA GLU A 43 4.48 10.78 3.40
C GLU A 43 5.38 10.93 2.17
N GLY A 44 6.66 10.54 2.31
CA GLY A 44 7.70 10.72 1.28
C GLY A 44 8.42 12.08 1.31
N GLN A 45 8.20 12.89 2.35
CA GLN A 45 8.94 14.13 2.64
C GLN A 45 9.01 15.13 1.45
N ARG A 46 7.95 15.19 0.64
CA ARG A 46 7.90 16.06 -0.54
C ARG A 46 7.23 17.38 -0.20
N ARG A 47 7.87 18.49 -0.59
CA ARG A 47 7.33 19.85 -0.48
C ARG A 47 7.61 20.62 -1.76
N ILE A 48 6.60 21.32 -2.27
CA ILE A 48 6.68 22.20 -3.44
C ILE A 48 6.16 23.57 -3.00
N GLU A 49 6.94 24.61 -3.27
CA GLU A 49 6.69 25.96 -2.77
C GLU A 49 6.81 26.97 -3.90
N GLY A 50 5.84 27.87 -3.97
CA GLY A 50 5.73 28.89 -5.01
C GLY A 50 4.88 28.44 -6.19
N ARG A 51 4.09 29.39 -6.71
CA ARG A 51 3.15 29.16 -7.82
C ARG A 51 3.81 28.54 -9.06
N ASP A 52 5.00 28.98 -9.42
CA ASP A 52 5.71 28.50 -10.62
C ASP A 52 6.23 27.06 -10.46
N ALA A 53 6.72 26.72 -9.27
CA ALA A 53 7.13 25.36 -8.95
C ALA A 53 5.93 24.41 -8.93
N LEU A 54 4.80 24.85 -8.36
CA LEU A 54 3.55 24.09 -8.39
C LEU A 54 3.08 23.86 -9.83
N ARG A 55 3.10 24.89 -10.69
CA ARG A 55 2.72 24.76 -12.10
C ARG A 55 3.56 23.70 -12.81
N THR A 56 4.88 23.75 -12.62
CA THR A 56 5.82 22.80 -13.19
C THR A 56 5.53 21.38 -12.70
N TYR A 57 5.39 21.21 -11.39
CA TYR A 57 5.15 19.92 -10.77
C TYR A 57 3.84 19.27 -11.25
N PHE A 58 2.73 20.02 -11.23
CA PHE A 58 1.45 19.48 -11.69
C PHE A 58 1.39 19.34 -13.22
N GLY A 59 2.11 20.18 -13.98
CA GLY A 59 2.22 20.07 -15.43
C GLY A 59 3.01 18.83 -15.89
N ALA A 60 3.93 18.31 -15.08
CA ALA A 60 4.71 17.11 -15.38
C ALA A 60 3.92 15.78 -15.29
N ARG A 61 2.59 15.85 -15.09
CA ARG A 61 1.74 14.65 -15.03
C ARG A 61 1.66 13.99 -16.42
N PRO A 62 1.65 12.64 -16.48
CA PRO A 62 1.44 11.94 -17.75
C PRO A 62 0.12 12.37 -18.41
N ALA A 63 0.17 12.65 -19.71
CA ALA A 63 -1.00 13.08 -20.48
C ALA A 63 -2.07 11.97 -20.60
N ASP A 64 -1.67 10.71 -20.49
CA ASP A 64 -2.52 9.52 -20.53
C ASP A 64 -3.03 9.09 -19.15
N ARG A 65 -2.81 9.92 -18.11
CA ARG A 65 -3.30 9.64 -16.76
C ARG A 65 -4.79 9.90 -16.67
N LEU A 66 -5.56 8.84 -16.44
CA LEU A 66 -6.93 8.92 -15.97
C LEU A 66 -6.94 9.04 -14.44
N SER A 67 -7.55 10.08 -13.88
CA SER A 67 -7.85 10.12 -12.45
C SER A 67 -9.25 10.63 -12.12
N ARG A 68 -9.82 10.12 -11.03
CA ARG A 68 -11.08 10.60 -10.44
C ARG A 68 -10.94 10.65 -8.93
N ARG A 69 -11.17 11.82 -8.35
CA ARG A 69 -11.23 12.04 -6.91
C ARG A 69 -12.68 12.22 -6.50
N VAL A 70 -13.14 11.33 -5.63
CA VAL A 70 -14.43 11.48 -4.95
C VAL A 70 -14.15 12.23 -3.66
N MET A 71 -14.62 13.48 -3.59
CA MET A 71 -14.48 14.35 -2.42
C MET A 71 -15.69 14.22 -1.50
N SER A 72 -15.45 14.22 -0.19
CA SER A 72 -16.50 14.22 0.83
C SER A 72 -16.01 14.90 2.11
N ASN A 73 -16.91 15.09 3.08
CA ASN A 73 -16.59 15.57 4.43
C ASN A 73 -15.77 16.88 4.41
N VAL A 74 -16.12 17.78 3.49
CA VAL A 74 -15.45 19.09 3.37
C VAL A 74 -15.93 19.97 4.51
N ARG A 75 -15.00 20.33 5.40
CA ARG A 75 -15.25 21.21 6.54
C ARG A 75 -14.33 22.40 6.45
N VAL A 76 -14.89 23.57 6.17
CA VAL A 76 -14.20 24.85 6.20
C VAL A 76 -14.45 25.53 7.54
N THR A 77 -13.45 26.21 8.09
CA THR A 77 -13.56 27.05 9.28
C THR A 77 -12.93 28.40 8.98
N VAL A 78 -13.73 29.48 8.98
CA VAL A 78 -13.22 30.84 8.84
C VAL A 78 -12.57 31.25 10.16
N THR A 79 -11.26 31.52 10.12
CA THR A 79 -10.44 31.79 11.31
C THR A 79 -10.19 33.28 11.54
N GLY A 80 -10.48 34.12 10.54
CA GLY A 80 -10.37 35.57 10.61
C GLY A 80 -10.94 36.23 9.35
N PRO A 81 -10.85 37.58 9.23
CA PRO A 81 -11.41 38.31 8.10
C PRO A 81 -10.86 37.84 6.74
N ASP A 82 -9.58 37.46 6.71
CA ASP A 82 -8.84 37.11 5.50
C ASP A 82 -8.16 35.73 5.59
N THR A 83 -8.55 34.91 6.57
CA THR A 83 -7.97 33.58 6.79
C THR A 83 -9.04 32.52 7.06
N ALA A 84 -8.81 31.33 6.53
CA ALA A 84 -9.63 30.15 6.80
C ALA A 84 -8.77 28.88 6.75
N THR A 85 -9.27 27.80 7.32
CA THR A 85 -8.70 26.46 7.20
C THR A 85 -9.75 25.47 6.75
N ALA A 86 -9.33 24.34 6.17
CA ALA A 86 -10.26 23.25 5.88
C ALA A 86 -9.63 21.87 6.03
N THR A 87 -10.50 20.90 6.29
CA THR A 87 -10.21 19.48 6.09
C THR A 87 -11.17 18.96 5.02
N SER A 88 -10.66 18.23 4.03
CA SER A 88 -11.48 17.57 3.02
C SER A 88 -11.01 16.15 2.75
N TYR A 89 -11.95 15.19 2.74
CA TYR A 89 -11.63 13.78 2.55
C TYR A 89 -11.70 13.45 1.06
N PHE A 90 -10.85 12.54 0.61
CA PHE A 90 -10.85 12.10 -0.77
C PHE A 90 -10.58 10.61 -0.92
N THR A 91 -11.19 10.03 -1.94
CA THR A 91 -10.85 8.72 -2.50
C THR A 91 -10.36 8.94 -3.93
N THR A 92 -9.16 8.45 -4.28
CA THR A 92 -8.61 8.61 -5.63
C THR A 92 -8.63 7.29 -6.40
N TYR A 93 -9.19 7.30 -7.60
CA TYR A 93 -8.96 6.31 -8.64
C TYR A 93 -7.95 6.90 -9.63
N ARG A 94 -6.94 6.10 -10.02
CA ARG A 94 -5.90 6.57 -10.94
C ARG A 94 -5.32 5.42 -11.74
N LEU A 95 -5.13 5.65 -13.04
CA LEU A 95 -4.40 4.80 -13.96
C LEU A 95 -3.56 5.68 -14.90
N ASP A 96 -2.29 5.35 -15.04
CA ASP A 96 -1.40 5.94 -16.06
C ASP A 96 -1.38 5.02 -17.28
N GLY A 97 -1.18 5.56 -18.49
CA GLY A 97 -1.28 4.74 -19.70
C GLY A 97 -2.69 4.28 -20.04
N HIS A 98 -3.71 5.11 -19.77
CA HIS A 98 -5.10 4.73 -20.04
C HIS A 98 -5.35 4.54 -21.55
N PRO A 99 -5.78 3.34 -22.00
CA PRO A 99 -5.95 3.04 -23.43
C PRO A 99 -7.22 3.64 -24.06
N GLY A 100 -8.01 4.40 -23.30
CA GLY A 100 -9.36 4.85 -23.69
C GLY A 100 -10.45 3.83 -23.31
N GLY A 101 -11.71 4.25 -23.40
CA GLY A 101 -12.88 3.41 -23.11
C GLY A 101 -13.20 3.24 -21.62
N ILE A 102 -14.14 2.35 -21.32
CA ILE A 102 -14.60 2.08 -19.95
C ILE A 102 -13.63 1.09 -19.29
N LEU A 103 -13.20 1.41 -18.07
CA LEU A 103 -12.44 0.50 -17.23
C LEU A 103 -13.35 -0.22 -16.23
N PRO A 104 -13.05 -1.47 -15.86
CA PRO A 104 -13.75 -2.12 -14.76
C PRO A 104 -13.52 -1.34 -13.45
N ALA A 105 -14.54 -1.28 -12.61
CA ALA A 105 -14.40 -0.72 -11.27
C ALA A 105 -13.42 -1.58 -10.46
N GLY A 106 -12.34 -0.97 -9.97
CA GLY A 106 -11.37 -1.60 -9.08
C GLY A 106 -11.37 -0.95 -7.69
N PRO A 107 -10.50 -1.38 -6.77
CA PRO A 107 -10.27 -0.67 -5.52
C PRO A 107 -9.65 0.72 -5.77
N PRO A 108 -9.83 1.69 -4.85
CA PRO A 108 -9.20 2.99 -4.98
C PRO A 108 -7.68 2.88 -4.85
N TYR A 109 -6.97 3.77 -5.55
CA TYR A 109 -5.52 3.89 -5.47
C TYR A 109 -5.07 4.36 -4.08
N GLN A 110 -5.84 5.25 -3.46
CA GLN A 110 -5.57 5.79 -2.12
C GLN A 110 -6.82 6.45 -1.51
N VAL A 111 -6.89 6.47 -0.19
CA VAL A 111 -7.86 7.22 0.61
C VAL A 111 -7.11 8.10 1.61
N GLY A 112 -7.48 9.37 1.68
CA GLY A 112 -6.82 10.34 2.52
C GLY A 112 -7.62 11.61 2.70
N HIS A 113 -6.93 12.65 3.16
CA HIS A 113 -7.52 13.98 3.30
C HIS A 113 -6.53 15.08 2.96
N TYR A 114 -7.06 16.24 2.59
CA TYR A 114 -6.31 17.48 2.53
C TYR A 114 -6.54 18.29 3.80
N GLU A 115 -5.46 18.89 4.30
CA GLU A 115 -5.51 19.98 5.26
C GLU A 115 -5.09 21.25 4.53
N ASP A 116 -5.99 22.22 4.46
CA ASP A 116 -5.82 23.44 3.69
C ASP A 116 -5.78 24.66 4.60
N ALA A 117 -4.93 25.63 4.23
CA ALA A 117 -4.97 26.98 4.76
C ALA A 117 -5.24 27.93 3.59
N PHE A 118 -6.15 28.89 3.81
CA PHE A 118 -6.57 29.87 2.82
C PHE A 118 -6.21 31.27 3.28
N ARG A 119 -5.93 32.13 2.29
CA ARG A 119 -5.70 33.55 2.48
C ARG A 119 -6.51 34.34 1.47
N ARG A 120 -7.15 35.41 1.92
CA ARG A 120 -7.82 36.37 1.04
C ARG A 120 -6.81 37.41 0.55
N ALA A 121 -6.75 37.60 -0.76
CA ALA A 121 -5.93 38.63 -1.39
C ALA A 121 -6.55 40.02 -1.23
N ALA A 122 -5.78 41.07 -1.49
CA ALA A 122 -6.21 42.45 -1.35
C ALA A 122 -7.41 42.82 -2.27
N ASP A 123 -7.57 42.13 -3.39
CA ASP A 123 -8.72 42.27 -4.30
C ASP A 123 -9.97 41.51 -3.82
N GLY A 124 -9.89 40.86 -2.67
CA GLY A 124 -10.96 40.09 -2.06
C GLY A 124 -11.06 38.63 -2.50
N THR A 125 -10.19 38.16 -3.41
CA THR A 125 -10.16 36.77 -3.89
C THR A 125 -9.59 35.83 -2.84
N TRP A 126 -10.26 34.71 -2.57
CA TRP A 126 -9.72 33.65 -1.72
C TRP A 126 -8.78 32.75 -2.53
N LEU A 127 -7.64 32.39 -1.94
CA LEU A 127 -6.63 31.51 -2.53
C LEU A 127 -6.13 30.49 -1.50
N LEU A 128 -5.62 29.35 -1.99
CA LEU A 128 -4.90 28.37 -1.18
C LEU A 128 -3.52 28.93 -0.79
N ALA A 129 -3.27 29.14 0.49
CA ALA A 129 -1.94 29.48 1.00
C ALA A 129 -1.10 28.21 1.22
N ALA A 130 -1.72 27.13 1.70
CA ALA A 130 -1.06 25.84 1.87
C ALA A 130 -2.04 24.69 1.69
N ARG A 131 -1.52 23.55 1.20
CA ARG A 131 -2.23 22.27 1.13
C ARG A 131 -1.31 21.13 1.56
N THR A 132 -1.69 20.42 2.61
CA THR A 132 -1.06 19.17 3.05
C THR A 132 -1.90 18.00 2.58
N LEU A 133 -1.30 17.04 1.87
CA LEU A 133 -1.95 15.79 1.51
C LEU A 133 -1.53 14.69 2.50
N VAL A 134 -2.47 14.20 3.29
CA VAL A 134 -2.26 13.12 4.27
C VAL A 134 -2.82 11.80 3.72
N LEU A 135 -2.02 10.74 3.71
CA LEU A 135 -2.38 9.41 3.17
C LEU A 135 -2.35 8.30 4.24
N PRO A 136 -3.42 8.15 5.04
CA PRO A 136 -3.53 7.00 5.95
C PRO A 136 -3.70 5.67 5.20
N PHE A 137 -4.37 5.67 4.05
CA PHE A 137 -4.60 4.47 3.24
C PHE A 137 -4.01 4.68 1.85
N GLY A 138 -2.79 4.20 1.67
CA GLY A 138 -2.07 4.24 0.41
C GLY A 138 -0.69 3.61 0.57
N GLY A 139 0.13 3.69 -0.47
CA GLY A 139 1.52 3.26 -0.42
C GLY A 139 1.87 2.13 -1.38
N GLY A 140 3.16 1.95 -1.59
CA GLY A 140 3.72 0.88 -2.40
C GLY A 140 3.90 -0.42 -1.61
N PRO A 141 4.67 -1.38 -2.16
CA PRO A 141 5.03 -2.60 -1.46
C PRO A 141 5.70 -2.31 -0.11
N GLN A 142 5.27 -2.99 0.95
CA GLN A 142 5.82 -2.88 2.30
C GLN A 142 6.51 -4.18 2.69
N ARG A 143 7.72 -4.10 3.22
CA ARG A 143 8.41 -5.26 3.80
C ARG A 143 7.68 -5.72 5.06
N VAL A 144 7.43 -7.02 5.16
CA VAL A 144 6.93 -7.68 6.36
C VAL A 144 8.08 -8.46 6.99
N HIS A 145 8.22 -8.32 8.31
CA HIS A 145 9.20 -9.02 9.12
C HIS A 145 8.56 -9.45 10.45
N THR A 146 8.89 -10.65 10.92
CA THR A 146 8.52 -11.19 12.23
C THR A 146 9.64 -12.09 12.74
N ASP A 147 9.90 -12.00 14.04
CA ASP A 147 10.87 -12.89 14.72
C ASP A 147 10.27 -14.27 15.04
N ALA A 148 8.98 -14.48 14.73
CA ALA A 148 8.30 -15.76 14.88
C ALA A 148 8.51 -16.72 13.69
N ALA A 149 9.24 -16.28 12.65
CA ALA A 149 9.65 -17.09 11.52
C ALA A 149 11.14 -16.86 11.23
N PRO A 150 11.87 -17.87 10.72
CA PRO A 150 13.29 -17.74 10.46
C PRO A 150 13.57 -16.68 9.39
N TYR A 151 14.59 -15.86 9.62
CA TYR A 151 15.20 -14.98 8.64
C TYR A 151 16.71 -15.05 8.78
N VAL A 152 17.32 -15.99 8.05
CA VAL A 152 18.70 -16.42 8.30
C VAL A 152 19.65 -15.73 7.34
N ARG A 153 20.68 -15.08 7.90
CA ARG A 153 21.82 -14.52 7.16
C ARG A 153 22.64 -15.63 6.49
N PHE A 154 23.37 -15.29 5.44
CA PHE A 154 24.37 -16.20 4.89
C PHE A 154 25.50 -16.43 5.89
N SER A 155 26.30 -17.49 5.65
CA SER A 155 27.40 -17.88 6.54
C SER A 155 28.49 -16.81 6.69
N ASP A 156 28.58 -15.88 5.75
CA ASP A 156 29.49 -14.73 5.77
C ASP A 156 28.89 -13.50 6.49
N GLY A 157 27.70 -13.62 7.08
CA GLY A 157 26.99 -12.56 7.80
C GLY A 157 26.17 -11.62 6.91
N THR A 158 26.21 -11.79 5.59
CA THR A 158 25.42 -10.97 4.67
C THR A 158 23.93 -11.31 4.74
N GLU A 159 23.07 -10.29 4.57
CA GLU A 159 21.63 -10.52 4.52
C GLU A 159 21.25 -11.21 3.21
N PRO A 160 20.26 -12.13 3.24
CA PRO A 160 19.77 -12.71 2.01
C PRO A 160 19.11 -11.62 1.15
N PRO A 161 19.24 -11.66 -0.19
CA PRO A 161 18.69 -10.64 -1.10
C PRO A 161 17.18 -10.82 -1.29
N LEU A 162 16.43 -10.97 -0.20
CA LEU A 162 15.00 -11.19 -0.17
C LEU A 162 14.34 -10.43 0.99
N SER A 163 13.02 -10.30 0.94
CA SER A 163 12.21 -9.92 2.11
C SER A 163 11.60 -11.18 2.71
N GLN A 164 11.39 -11.23 4.02
CA GLN A 164 10.68 -12.36 4.63
C GLN A 164 9.25 -12.46 4.06
N GLY A 165 8.58 -11.30 3.92
CA GLY A 165 7.41 -11.13 3.07
C GLY A 165 7.28 -9.70 2.53
N VAL A 166 6.39 -9.52 1.56
CA VAL A 166 6.05 -8.21 0.99
C VAL A 166 4.53 -8.08 0.92
N ARG A 167 4.00 -7.03 1.55
CA ARG A 167 2.58 -6.67 1.47
C ARG A 167 2.36 -5.61 0.40
N THR A 168 1.36 -5.79 -0.45
CA THR A 168 0.88 -4.76 -1.38
C THR A 168 -0.64 -4.83 -1.49
N GLY A 169 -1.30 -3.71 -1.14
CA GLY A 169 -2.75 -3.72 -0.92
C GLY A 169 -3.14 -4.78 0.12
N PRO A 170 -4.19 -5.58 -0.15
CA PRO A 170 -4.61 -6.64 0.76
C PRO A 170 -3.76 -7.92 0.64
N PHE A 171 -2.84 -8.01 -0.33
CA PHE A 171 -2.07 -9.22 -0.56
C PHE A 171 -0.74 -9.18 0.17
N LEU A 172 -0.39 -10.30 0.80
CA LEU A 172 0.92 -10.55 1.37
C LEU A 172 1.55 -11.75 0.66
N PHE A 173 2.75 -11.54 0.11
CA PHE A 173 3.55 -12.57 -0.54
C PHE A 173 4.71 -12.94 0.39
N THR A 174 4.83 -14.20 0.77
CA THR A 174 5.97 -14.67 1.57
C THR A 174 7.09 -15.13 0.66
N SER A 175 8.34 -14.93 1.07
CA SER A 175 9.44 -15.73 0.51
C SER A 175 9.31 -17.18 0.97
N GLY A 176 9.93 -18.10 0.24
CA GLY A 176 10.02 -19.51 0.63
C GLY A 176 10.51 -19.64 2.07
N GLN A 177 9.72 -20.30 2.91
CA GLN A 177 10.09 -20.63 4.28
C GLN A 177 10.59 -22.07 4.31
N GLY A 178 11.66 -22.29 5.05
CA GLY A 178 12.19 -23.61 5.37
C GLY A 178 11.80 -24.06 6.79
N PRO A 179 12.13 -25.31 7.16
CA PRO A 179 11.81 -25.93 8.44
C PRO A 179 12.89 -25.61 9.49
N LEU A 180 13.21 -24.32 9.64
CA LEU A 180 14.16 -23.84 10.65
C LEU A 180 13.39 -23.22 11.80
N HIS A 181 13.81 -23.53 13.03
CA HIS A 181 13.24 -22.88 14.21
C HIS A 181 13.64 -21.39 14.24
N PRO A 182 12.71 -20.44 14.47
CA PRO A 182 12.94 -19.00 14.28
C PRO A 182 14.01 -18.38 15.18
N GLY A 183 14.33 -18.99 16.32
CA GLY A 183 15.39 -18.51 17.23
C GLY A 183 16.67 -19.35 17.24
N THR A 184 16.54 -20.67 17.16
CA THR A 184 17.70 -21.58 17.29
C THR A 184 18.29 -21.97 15.93
N HIS A 185 17.53 -21.78 14.85
CA HIS A 185 17.83 -22.26 13.51
C HIS A 185 18.08 -23.77 13.44
N GLU A 186 17.63 -24.52 14.44
CA GLU A 186 17.65 -25.97 14.42
C GLU A 186 16.59 -26.48 13.44
N MET A 187 16.89 -27.61 12.82
CA MET A 187 16.05 -28.28 11.85
C MET A 187 15.77 -29.70 12.31
N PRO A 188 14.49 -30.13 12.38
CA PRO A 188 14.15 -31.50 12.69
C PRO A 188 14.70 -32.48 11.63
N ALA A 189 15.02 -33.71 12.05
CA ALA A 189 15.47 -34.76 11.13
C ALA A 189 14.30 -35.42 10.39
N ALA A 190 13.15 -35.58 11.05
CA ALA A 190 11.98 -36.26 10.49
C ALA A 190 11.20 -35.35 9.53
N PHE A 191 10.72 -35.90 8.42
CA PHE A 191 9.97 -35.15 7.42
C PHE A 191 8.70 -34.52 7.98
N ALA A 192 7.85 -35.26 8.70
CA ALA A 192 6.63 -34.69 9.27
C ALA A 192 6.89 -33.50 10.21
N GLU A 193 7.97 -33.51 10.96
CA GLU A 193 8.34 -32.40 11.85
C GLU A 193 8.79 -31.19 11.04
N GLN A 194 9.60 -31.39 9.99
CA GLN A 194 9.92 -30.33 9.04
C GLN A 194 8.66 -29.76 8.37
N ALA A 195 7.73 -30.62 7.94
CA ALA A 195 6.47 -30.21 7.29
C ALA A 195 5.57 -29.40 8.23
N ARG A 196 5.53 -29.72 9.54
CA ARG A 196 4.79 -28.90 10.51
C ARG A 196 5.45 -27.56 10.73
N LEU A 197 6.78 -27.56 10.90
CA LEU A 197 7.54 -26.35 11.19
C LEU A 197 7.52 -25.38 10.01
N VAL A 198 7.66 -25.87 8.78
CA VAL A 198 7.61 -25.01 7.58
C VAL A 198 6.25 -24.33 7.44
N LEU A 199 5.14 -25.04 7.68
CA LEU A 199 3.79 -24.47 7.63
C LEU A 199 3.56 -23.46 8.76
N ALA A 200 4.07 -23.73 9.96
CA ALA A 200 4.04 -22.80 11.08
C ALA A 200 4.82 -21.51 10.76
N ASN A 201 6.00 -21.63 10.18
CA ASN A 201 6.83 -20.50 9.75
C ASN A 201 6.11 -19.65 8.69
N VAL A 202 5.52 -20.28 7.67
CA VAL A 202 4.72 -19.56 6.66
C VAL A 202 3.56 -18.81 7.30
N ALA A 203 2.82 -19.43 8.22
CA ALA A 203 1.71 -18.77 8.90
C ALA A 203 2.17 -17.64 9.84
N ALA A 204 3.34 -17.77 10.47
CA ALA A 204 3.90 -16.71 11.28
C ALA A 204 4.21 -15.47 10.42
N VAL A 205 4.78 -15.64 9.22
CA VAL A 205 4.95 -14.52 8.27
C VAL A 205 3.60 -13.99 7.77
N ALA A 206 2.65 -14.88 7.49
CA ALA A 206 1.31 -14.51 7.04
C ALA A 206 0.41 -13.88 8.13
N GLY A 207 0.81 -13.95 9.40
CA GLY A 207 0.06 -13.52 10.58
C GLY A 207 -1.01 -14.52 11.05
N ASP A 208 -1.76 -15.12 10.13
CA ASP A 208 -2.75 -16.17 10.42
C ASP A 208 -2.76 -17.20 9.29
N ARG A 209 -2.80 -18.50 9.62
CA ARG A 209 -2.96 -19.55 8.61
C ARG A 209 -4.28 -19.42 7.82
N ARG A 210 -5.32 -18.84 8.41
CA ARG A 210 -6.62 -18.63 7.73
C ARG A 210 -6.58 -17.55 6.66
N SER A 211 -5.59 -16.65 6.70
CA SER A 211 -5.42 -15.61 5.67
C SER A 211 -4.75 -16.16 4.41
N ILE A 212 -4.12 -17.34 4.48
CA ILE A 212 -3.42 -17.95 3.36
C ILE A 212 -4.42 -18.44 2.32
N VAL A 213 -4.32 -17.89 1.10
CA VAL A 213 -5.20 -18.25 -0.02
C VAL A 213 -4.49 -19.11 -1.07
N ARG A 214 -3.15 -19.13 -1.07
CA ARG A 214 -2.36 -19.98 -1.95
C ARG A 214 -1.07 -20.45 -1.28
N CYS A 215 -0.66 -21.68 -1.54
CA CYS A 215 0.67 -22.20 -1.24
C CYS A 215 1.35 -22.76 -2.49
N THR A 216 2.65 -22.55 -2.62
CA THR A 216 3.53 -23.36 -3.47
C THR A 216 4.42 -24.19 -2.55
N CYS A 217 4.35 -25.52 -2.67
CA CYS A 217 5.05 -26.45 -1.79
C CYS A 217 6.09 -27.24 -2.60
N TYR A 218 7.36 -27.17 -2.17
CA TYR A 218 8.47 -27.88 -2.77
C TYR A 218 8.88 -29.04 -1.85
N LEU A 219 8.85 -30.26 -2.36
CA LEU A 219 9.29 -31.46 -1.64
C LEU A 219 10.61 -31.96 -2.23
N ALA A 220 11.55 -32.40 -1.39
CA ALA A 220 12.82 -32.94 -1.85
C ALA A 220 12.67 -34.31 -2.56
N ASP A 221 11.66 -35.10 -2.17
CA ASP A 221 11.37 -36.42 -2.73
C ASP A 221 9.85 -36.63 -2.86
N ARG A 222 9.43 -37.34 -3.92
CA ARG A 222 8.04 -37.72 -4.15
C ARG A 222 7.49 -38.63 -3.03
N ALA A 223 8.34 -39.42 -2.38
CA ALA A 223 7.98 -40.30 -1.27
C ALA A 223 7.33 -39.54 -0.10
N HIS A 224 7.67 -38.27 0.09
CA HIS A 224 7.12 -37.43 1.15
C HIS A 224 5.69 -36.94 0.89
N PHE A 225 5.15 -37.10 -0.32
CA PHE A 225 3.88 -36.47 -0.72
C PHE A 225 2.68 -36.92 0.13
N ALA A 226 2.58 -38.21 0.45
CA ALA A 226 1.48 -38.74 1.25
C ALA A 226 1.51 -38.18 2.69
N GLU A 227 2.68 -38.17 3.30
CA GLU A 227 2.90 -37.65 4.65
C GLU A 227 2.66 -36.13 4.71
N PHE A 228 3.13 -35.39 3.69
CA PHE A 228 2.87 -33.95 3.56
C PHE A 228 1.38 -33.66 3.48
N ASN A 229 0.61 -34.44 2.72
CA ASN A 229 -0.84 -34.25 2.63
C ASN A 229 -1.56 -34.46 3.97
N ALA A 230 -1.08 -35.38 4.81
CA ALA A 230 -1.64 -35.59 6.15
C ALA A 230 -1.36 -34.36 7.05
N VAL A 231 -0.11 -33.92 7.11
CA VAL A 231 0.30 -32.74 7.89
C VAL A 231 -0.39 -31.46 7.41
N TYR A 232 -0.49 -31.26 6.09
CA TYR A 232 -1.14 -30.10 5.49
C TYR A 232 -2.63 -30.04 5.88
N ARG A 233 -3.33 -31.18 5.86
CA ARG A 233 -4.74 -31.26 6.27
C ARG A 233 -4.90 -30.94 7.76
N GLU A 234 -4.04 -31.52 8.60
CA GLU A 234 -4.01 -31.24 10.04
C GLU A 234 -3.82 -29.74 10.29
N PHE A 235 -2.82 -29.14 9.65
CA PHE A 235 -2.48 -27.72 9.80
C PHE A 235 -3.61 -26.78 9.38
N PHE A 236 -4.32 -27.08 8.29
CA PHE A 236 -5.44 -26.26 7.81
C PHE A 236 -6.81 -26.69 8.38
N THR A 237 -6.86 -27.48 9.47
CA THR A 237 -8.12 -27.84 10.12
C THR A 237 -8.93 -26.59 10.49
N GLY A 238 -10.20 -26.52 10.07
CA GLY A 238 -11.08 -25.38 10.31
C GLY A 238 -10.87 -24.19 9.36
N CYS A 239 -10.14 -24.36 8.26
CA CYS A 239 -10.09 -23.43 7.13
C CYS A 239 -10.95 -23.96 5.98
N ASP A 240 -11.88 -23.14 5.49
CA ASP A 240 -12.68 -23.43 4.30
C ASP A 240 -12.93 -22.11 3.53
N PRO A 241 -12.54 -21.99 2.25
CA PRO A 241 -11.81 -22.99 1.46
C PRO A 241 -10.39 -23.25 1.97
N LEU A 242 -9.84 -24.44 1.67
CA LEU A 242 -8.40 -24.67 1.78
C LEU A 242 -7.64 -23.77 0.78
N PRO A 243 -6.38 -23.39 1.07
CA PRO A 243 -5.59 -22.62 0.12
C PRO A 243 -5.42 -23.35 -1.21
N ALA A 244 -5.45 -22.60 -2.32
CA ALA A 244 -5.04 -23.13 -3.62
C ALA A 244 -3.59 -23.63 -3.52
N ARG A 245 -3.30 -24.85 -4.00
CA ARG A 245 -2.00 -25.47 -3.75
C ARG A 245 -1.37 -26.04 -5.01
N THR A 246 -0.14 -25.64 -5.28
CA THR A 246 0.78 -26.33 -6.20
C THR A 246 1.80 -27.09 -5.39
N THR A 247 2.06 -28.36 -5.74
CA THR A 247 3.12 -29.15 -5.11
C THR A 247 4.06 -29.68 -6.18
N VAL A 248 5.35 -29.43 -6.03
CA VAL A 248 6.40 -29.88 -6.95
C VAL A 248 7.49 -30.62 -6.20
N VAL A 249 8.19 -31.51 -6.90
CA VAL A 249 9.40 -32.15 -6.38
C VAL A 249 10.61 -31.43 -6.96
N ALA A 250 11.51 -30.97 -6.09
CA ALA A 250 12.67 -30.16 -6.48
C ALA A 250 13.84 -30.38 -5.52
N ARG A 251 15.08 -30.18 -6.02
CA ARG A 251 16.26 -30.14 -5.16
C ARG A 251 16.29 -28.80 -4.40
N LEU A 252 16.27 -28.86 -3.07
CA LEU A 252 16.25 -27.68 -2.21
C LEU A 252 17.67 -27.15 -1.97
N VAL A 253 17.79 -25.84 -1.73
CA VAL A 253 19.08 -25.12 -1.73
C VAL A 253 19.88 -25.39 -0.45
N ARG A 254 19.20 -25.47 0.70
CA ARG A 254 19.85 -25.71 2.00
C ARG A 254 19.92 -27.21 2.27
N GLU A 255 21.10 -27.67 2.65
CA GLU A 255 21.34 -29.07 3.01
C GLU A 255 20.42 -29.51 4.16
N GLY A 256 19.88 -30.74 4.04
CA GLY A 256 18.98 -31.34 5.02
C GLY A 256 17.53 -30.83 5.00
N VAL A 257 17.22 -29.77 4.25
CA VAL A 257 15.84 -29.31 4.06
C VAL A 257 15.12 -30.28 3.11
N LEU A 258 14.00 -30.82 3.57
CA LEU A 258 13.17 -31.78 2.82
C LEU A 258 11.88 -31.16 2.28
N VAL A 259 11.51 -29.97 2.79
CA VAL A 259 10.33 -29.22 2.36
C VAL A 259 10.54 -27.72 2.49
N GLU A 260 10.10 -26.98 1.47
CA GLU A 260 10.04 -25.51 1.48
C GLU A 260 8.65 -25.07 1.00
N VAL A 261 8.10 -24.00 1.59
CA VAL A 261 6.78 -23.49 1.21
C VAL A 261 6.79 -21.97 1.10
N ASP A 262 6.28 -21.45 -0.02
CA ASP A 262 5.86 -20.06 -0.14
C ASP A 262 4.32 -19.95 -0.11
N ALA A 263 3.82 -18.76 0.23
CA ALA A 263 2.40 -18.50 0.28
C ALA A 263 2.01 -17.09 -0.18
N VAL A 264 0.76 -17.00 -0.62
CA VAL A 264 0.03 -15.74 -0.76
C VAL A 264 -1.08 -15.72 0.28
N ALA A 265 -1.15 -14.65 1.04
CA ALA A 265 -2.19 -14.38 2.03
C ALA A 265 -2.97 -13.12 1.69
N VAL A 266 -4.21 -13.04 2.15
CA VAL A 266 -5.05 -11.84 2.12
C VAL A 266 -5.16 -11.29 3.54
N VAL A 267 -4.50 -10.17 3.78
CA VAL A 267 -4.39 -9.50 5.08
C VAL A 267 -5.13 -8.16 5.03
N GLY A 268 -5.95 -7.88 6.04
CA GLY A 268 -6.79 -6.69 6.14
C GLY A 268 -6.88 -6.22 7.59
#